data_AF-A0A2D4HZ36-F1
#
_entry.id   AF-A0A2D4HZ36-F1
#
_cell.length_a   1.000
_cell.length_b   1.000
_cell.length_c   1.000
_cell.angle_alpha   90.00
_cell.angle_beta   90.00
_cell.angle_gamma   90.00
#
_symmetry.space_group_name_H-M   'P 1'
#
loop_
_entity.id
_entity.type
_entity.pdbx_description
1 polymer ?
#
loop_
_entity_poly.entity_id
_entity_poly.type
_entity_poly.pdbx_seq_one_letter_code
_entity_poly.pdbx_strand_id
1 'polypeptide(L)'
;NILKDMIKKLDENRFEVEKDPHLKLIYTECLRLCGSWLAETFLENPTIIMQNYLEKAVKIAGDHNDDSSDELKRGKMKAFLSLARFSDTEYQRIEDRMKSSEFENKQALLKKAKHEVGLLREHKVQSNRYTVKVQRELQLDECEIRALGEDRKRFLCKAVENYIMCLLSGEEHDMWIFRLCSLWLENAGLSEVNAMIQKEAQRIPSYKFLPLMYQLAARMGTRMSGFHEILNNLIARISLDHPHHTLFIILALANANKDELLTKPEVTRRSGLIKNVPKETSPLDMDRMEAASSIINIVKHKRPDMVVKV
;
A
#
# COMPACT_ATOMS: atom_id res chain seq x y z
N ASN A 1 -9.10 21.79 -24.79
CA ASN A 1 -8.34 22.02 -26.04
C ASN A 1 -7.09 22.84 -25.81
N ILE A 2 -7.15 24.04 -25.21
CA ILE A 2 -5.97 24.89 -24.96
C ILE A 2 -4.80 24.15 -24.28
N LEU A 3 -5.02 23.41 -23.19
CA LEU A 3 -3.97 22.63 -22.52
C LEU A 3 -3.37 21.53 -23.40
N LYS A 4 -4.19 20.84 -24.20
CA LYS A 4 -3.71 19.81 -25.13
C LYS A 4 -2.89 20.42 -26.26
N ASP A 5 -3.31 21.58 -26.76
CA ASP A 5 -2.58 22.31 -27.81
C ASP A 5 -1.25 22.86 -27.27
N MET A 6 -1.22 23.33 -26.01
CA MET A 6 0.01 23.72 -25.32
C MET A 6 0.95 22.53 -25.13
N ILE A 7 0.45 21.39 -24.65
CA ILE A 7 1.24 20.15 -24.51
C ILE A 7 1.83 19.73 -25.85
N LYS A 8 1.03 19.79 -26.93
CA LYS A 8 1.49 19.44 -28.28
C LYS A 8 2.64 20.34 -28.74
N LYS A 9 2.54 21.66 -28.55
CA LYS A 9 3.61 22.61 -28.89
C LYS A 9 4.87 22.39 -28.04
N LEU A 10 4.70 22.08 -26.76
CA LEU A 10 5.82 21.78 -25.86
C LEU A 10 6.48 20.43 -26.19
N ASP A 11 5.71 19.46 -26.71
CA ASP A 11 6.23 18.20 -27.23
C ASP A 11 7.03 18.38 -28.54
N GLU A 12 6.57 19.25 -29.42
CA GLU A 12 7.29 19.61 -30.66
C GLU A 12 8.62 20.32 -30.36
N ASN A 13 8.67 21.13 -29.29
CA ASN A 13 9.86 21.87 -28.86
C ASN A 13 10.64 21.20 -27.70
N ARG A 14 10.57 19.87 -27.59
CA ARG A 14 11.13 19.11 -26.45
C ARG A 14 12.60 19.43 -26.12
N PHE A 15 13.44 19.67 -27.13
CA PHE A 15 14.86 20.00 -26.94
C PHE A 15 15.10 21.36 -26.28
N GLU A 16 14.18 22.32 -26.44
CA GLU A 16 14.24 23.63 -25.78
C GLU A 16 13.72 23.52 -24.34
N VAL A 17 12.64 22.75 -24.15
CA VAL A 17 12.10 22.44 -22.82
C VAL A 17 13.14 21.70 -21.97
N GLU A 18 13.97 20.84 -22.56
CA GLU A 18 15.03 20.15 -21.83
C GLU A 18 16.12 21.08 -21.27
N LYS A 19 16.31 22.24 -21.90
CA LYS A 19 17.34 23.23 -21.55
C LYS A 19 16.86 24.32 -20.60
N ASP A 20 15.58 24.68 -20.62
CA ASP A 20 15.01 25.76 -19.79
C ASP A 20 14.23 25.21 -18.57
N PRO A 21 14.71 25.44 -17.32
CA PRO A 21 14.02 25.01 -16.10
C PRO A 21 12.59 25.55 -15.95
N HIS A 22 12.31 26.78 -16.41
CA HIS A 22 10.97 27.36 -16.30
C HIS A 22 9.99 26.70 -17.26
N LEU A 23 10.42 26.41 -18.49
CA LEU A 23 9.60 25.67 -19.44
C LEU A 23 9.33 24.25 -18.98
N LYS A 24 10.28 23.58 -18.29
CA LYS A 24 10.02 22.26 -17.67
C LYS A 24 8.95 22.33 -16.59
N LEU A 25 9.01 23.34 -15.73
CA LEU A 25 8.03 23.51 -14.66
C LEU A 25 6.64 23.71 -15.25
N ILE A 26 6.51 24.62 -16.22
CA ILE A 26 5.25 24.87 -16.93
C ILE A 26 4.77 23.60 -17.61
N TYR A 27 5.65 22.86 -18.29
CA TYR A 27 5.28 21.65 -18.99
C TYR A 27 4.77 20.55 -18.04
N THR A 28 5.46 20.36 -16.91
CA THR A 28 5.06 19.46 -15.84
C THR A 28 3.68 19.83 -15.29
N GLU A 29 3.45 21.12 -15.00
CA GLU A 29 2.18 21.61 -14.48
C GLU A 29 1.05 21.47 -15.51
N CYS A 30 1.30 21.74 -16.79
CA CYS A 30 0.33 21.54 -17.86
C CYS A 30 -0.09 20.07 -17.99
N LEU A 31 0.87 19.15 -17.99
CA LEU A 31 0.59 17.71 -18.04
C LEU A 31 -0.17 17.24 -16.80
N ARG A 32 0.23 17.71 -15.61
CA ARG A 32 -0.42 17.40 -14.34
C ARG A 32 -1.87 17.89 -14.31
N LEU A 33 -2.11 19.17 -14.63
CA LEU A 33 -3.44 19.77 -14.64
C LEU A 33 -4.34 19.12 -15.70
N CYS A 34 -3.81 18.89 -16.90
CA CYS A 34 -4.55 18.20 -17.95
C CYS A 34 -4.93 16.77 -17.52
N GLY A 35 -4.00 16.02 -16.93
CA GLY A 35 -4.27 14.68 -16.39
C GLY A 35 -5.34 14.68 -15.30
N SER A 36 -5.26 15.61 -14.35
CA SER A 36 -6.26 15.77 -13.29
C SER A 36 -7.65 16.10 -13.83
N TRP A 37 -7.76 17.04 -14.77
CA TRP A 37 -9.06 17.40 -15.36
C TRP A 37 -9.62 16.29 -16.24
N LEU A 38 -8.78 15.57 -16.99
CA LEU A 38 -9.23 14.41 -17.77
C LEU A 38 -9.77 13.29 -16.87
N ALA A 39 -9.15 13.09 -15.70
CA ALA A 39 -9.62 12.15 -14.70
C ALA A 39 -10.98 12.56 -14.12
N GLU A 40 -11.13 13.83 -13.72
CA GLU A 40 -12.39 14.35 -13.14
C GLU A 40 -13.55 14.37 -14.14
N THR A 41 -13.26 14.60 -15.42
CA THR A 41 -14.29 14.67 -16.48
C THR A 41 -14.57 13.34 -17.17
N PHE A 42 -13.83 12.27 -16.82
CA PHE A 42 -13.95 10.93 -17.42
C PHE A 42 -13.88 10.90 -18.95
N LEU A 43 -13.11 11.82 -19.55
CA LEU A 43 -13.05 11.97 -21.01
C LEU A 43 -12.12 10.95 -21.70
N GLU A 44 -11.21 10.33 -20.96
CA GLU A 44 -10.22 9.39 -21.50
C GLU A 44 -10.07 8.14 -20.63
N ASN A 45 -9.50 7.08 -21.23
CA ASN A 45 -9.21 5.85 -20.51
C ASN A 45 -8.16 6.11 -19.42
N PRO A 46 -8.37 5.62 -18.18
CA PRO A 46 -7.43 5.82 -17.07
C PRO A 46 -5.98 5.40 -17.36
N THR A 47 -5.79 4.37 -18.18
CA THR A 47 -4.46 3.90 -18.60
C THR A 47 -3.75 4.94 -19.47
N ILE A 48 -4.48 5.61 -20.35
CA ILE A 48 -3.96 6.68 -21.22
C ILE A 48 -3.60 7.89 -20.37
N ILE A 49 -4.49 8.29 -19.44
CA ILE A 49 -4.26 9.40 -18.52
C ILE A 49 -2.99 9.16 -17.70
N MET A 50 -2.82 7.95 -17.15
CA MET A 50 -1.65 7.57 -16.39
C MET A 50 -0.37 7.66 -17.23
N GLN A 51 -0.32 6.99 -18.39
CA GLN A 51 0.92 6.86 -19.17
C GLN A 51 1.32 8.14 -19.91
N ASN A 52 0.37 8.78 -20.58
CA ASN A 52 0.67 9.86 -21.52
C ASN A 52 0.74 11.24 -20.85
N TYR A 53 0.10 11.39 -19.69
CA TYR A 53 0.05 12.68 -18.98
C TYR A 53 0.80 12.61 -17.65
N LEU A 54 0.36 11.78 -16.70
CA LEU A 54 0.85 11.85 -15.33
C LEU A 54 2.23 11.21 -15.13
N GLU A 55 2.49 10.02 -15.69
CA GLU A 55 3.82 9.41 -15.69
C GLU A 55 4.81 10.26 -16.49
N LYS A 56 4.35 10.87 -17.58
CA LYS A 56 5.15 11.78 -18.39
C LYS A 56 5.57 13.01 -17.57
N ALA A 57 4.63 13.62 -16.84
CA ALA A 57 4.90 14.75 -15.95
C ALA A 57 5.99 14.41 -14.92
N VAL A 58 5.91 13.24 -14.30
CA VAL A 58 6.92 12.77 -13.33
C VAL A 58 8.28 12.56 -13.98
N LYS A 59 8.35 12.01 -15.19
CA LYS A 59 9.62 11.83 -15.93
C LYS A 59 10.29 13.16 -16.21
N ILE A 60 9.54 14.13 -16.74
CA ILE A 60 10.05 15.47 -17.06
C ILE A 60 10.55 16.20 -15.81
N ALA A 61 9.83 16.06 -14.69
CA ALA A 61 10.24 16.61 -13.41
C ALA A 61 11.42 15.86 -12.77
N GLY A 62 11.66 14.60 -13.18
CA GLY A 62 12.70 13.72 -12.66
C GLY A 62 14.07 13.89 -13.33
N ASP A 63 14.11 14.36 -14.58
CA ASP A 63 15.32 14.39 -15.41
C ASP A 63 16.40 15.41 -14.98
N HIS A 64 16.13 16.28 -13.98
CA HIS A 64 17.14 17.14 -13.37
C HIS A 64 17.31 16.84 -11.88
N ASN A 65 18.51 16.38 -11.51
CA ASN A 65 18.99 16.27 -10.13
C ASN A 65 19.53 17.60 -9.58
N ASP A 66 19.40 18.71 -10.34
CA ASP A 66 19.89 20.00 -9.89
C ASP A 66 18.88 20.62 -8.91
N ASP A 67 19.16 20.39 -7.62
CA ASP A 67 18.39 20.73 -6.43
C ASP A 67 18.26 22.25 -6.17
N SER A 68 18.52 23.08 -7.17
CA SER A 68 18.84 24.50 -7.01
C SER A 68 17.62 25.42 -6.88
N SER A 69 16.41 24.99 -7.29
CA SER A 69 15.18 25.79 -7.16
C SER A 69 14.09 25.07 -6.38
N ASP A 70 13.68 25.67 -5.26
CA ASP A 70 12.56 25.19 -4.41
C ASP A 70 11.24 25.07 -5.18
N GLU A 71 11.07 25.87 -6.24
CA GLU A 71 9.88 25.80 -7.09
C GLU A 71 9.81 24.52 -7.91
N LEU A 72 10.96 24.07 -8.41
CA LEU A 72 11.06 22.83 -9.18
C LEU A 72 10.81 21.62 -8.28
N LYS A 73 11.36 21.63 -7.05
CA LYS A 73 11.08 20.60 -6.04
C LYS A 73 9.59 20.53 -5.72
N ARG A 74 8.95 21.68 -5.52
CA ARG A 74 7.51 21.79 -5.28
C ARG A 74 6.68 21.28 -6.47
N GLY A 75 7.05 21.64 -7.70
CA GLY A 75 6.39 21.15 -8.92
C GLY A 75 6.52 19.63 -9.08
N LYS A 76 7.72 19.09 -8.85
CA LYS A 76 8.01 17.64 -8.85
C LYS A 76 7.18 16.90 -7.80
N MET A 77 7.13 17.44 -6.57
CA MET A 77 6.32 16.89 -5.49
C MET A 77 4.82 16.88 -5.84
N LYS A 78 4.29 17.96 -6.43
CA LYS A 78 2.91 18.02 -6.90
C LYS A 78 2.61 17.01 -8.01
N ALA A 79 3.55 16.79 -8.92
CA ALA A 79 3.42 15.78 -9.97
C ALA A 79 3.36 14.36 -9.39
N PHE A 80 4.28 14.02 -8.48
CA PHE A 80 4.24 12.75 -7.73
C PHE A 80 2.92 12.58 -6.98
N LEU A 81 2.47 13.60 -6.24
CA LEU A 81 1.23 13.52 -5.48
C LEU A 81 0.00 13.35 -6.38
N SER A 82 -0.05 14.05 -7.51
CA SER A 82 -1.16 13.95 -8.46
C SER A 82 -1.23 12.56 -9.10
N LEU A 83 -0.08 11.98 -9.48
CA LEU A 83 -0.02 10.60 -9.98
C LEU A 83 -0.40 9.58 -8.89
N ALA A 84 0.06 9.78 -7.66
CA ALA A 84 -0.29 8.92 -6.53
C ALA A 84 -1.80 8.91 -6.27
N ARG A 85 -2.41 10.10 -6.17
CA ARG A 85 -3.86 10.25 -5.92
C ARG A 85 -4.70 9.68 -7.05
N PHE A 86 -4.30 9.90 -8.29
CA PHE A 86 -4.98 9.34 -9.44
C PHE A 86 -4.95 7.81 -9.40
N SER A 87 -3.75 7.23 -9.22
CA SER A 87 -3.57 5.78 -9.18
C SER A 87 -4.32 5.14 -8.01
N ASP A 88 -4.33 5.80 -6.85
CA ASP A 88 -5.09 5.36 -5.68
C ASP A 88 -6.61 5.40 -5.92
N THR A 89 -7.12 6.47 -6.53
CA THR A 89 -8.55 6.59 -6.86
C THR A 89 -9.00 5.50 -7.82
N GLU A 90 -8.21 5.21 -8.87
CA GLU A 90 -8.51 4.14 -9.81
C GLU A 90 -8.37 2.75 -9.17
N TYR A 91 -7.39 2.56 -8.28
CA TYR A 91 -7.27 1.33 -7.49
C TYR A 91 -8.52 1.09 -6.63
N GLN A 92 -8.98 2.10 -5.88
CA GLN A 92 -10.18 1.99 -5.05
C GLN A 92 -11.43 1.73 -5.89
N ARG A 93 -11.57 2.41 -7.03
CA ARG A 93 -12.67 2.17 -7.97
C ARG A 93 -12.71 0.72 -8.46
N ILE A 94 -11.56 0.13 -8.78
CA ILE A 94 -11.48 -1.28 -9.19
C ILE A 94 -11.80 -2.19 -8.00
N GLU A 95 -11.27 -1.91 -6.81
CA GLU A 95 -11.56 -2.67 -5.59
C GLU A 95 -13.04 -2.68 -5.24
N ASP A 96 -13.71 -1.52 -5.29
CA ASP A 96 -15.14 -1.39 -5.02
C ASP A 96 -15.96 -2.16 -6.05
N ARG A 97 -15.57 -2.08 -7.33
CA ARG A 97 -16.18 -2.91 -8.38
C ARG A 97 -15.98 -4.40 -8.11
N MET A 98 -14.80 -4.83 -7.67
CA MET A 98 -14.52 -6.24 -7.37
C MET A 98 -15.27 -6.75 -6.13
N LYS A 99 -15.62 -5.86 -5.19
CA LYS A 99 -16.45 -6.16 -4.01
C LYS A 99 -17.96 -6.08 -4.28
N SER A 100 -18.36 -5.55 -5.44
CA SER A 100 -19.77 -5.44 -5.81
C SER A 100 -20.44 -6.81 -5.99
N SER A 101 -21.75 -6.87 -5.68
CA SER A 101 -22.57 -8.06 -5.90
C SER A 101 -22.64 -8.47 -7.37
N GLU A 102 -22.58 -7.51 -8.30
CA GLU A 102 -22.53 -7.78 -9.73
C GLU A 102 -21.29 -8.58 -10.12
N PHE A 103 -20.13 -8.20 -9.59
CA PHE A 103 -18.88 -8.90 -9.86
C PHE A 103 -18.84 -10.27 -9.20
N GLU A 104 -19.35 -10.40 -7.97
CA GLU A 104 -19.48 -11.68 -7.29
C GLU A 104 -20.38 -12.65 -8.08
N ASN A 105 -21.53 -12.16 -8.55
CA ASN A 105 -22.44 -12.92 -9.41
C ASN A 105 -21.77 -13.33 -10.72
N LYS A 106 -21.05 -12.41 -11.39
CA LYS A 106 -20.28 -12.73 -12.61
C LYS A 106 -19.26 -13.83 -12.34
N GLN A 107 -18.53 -13.76 -11.23
CA GLN A 107 -17.54 -14.77 -10.87
C GLN A 107 -18.19 -16.14 -10.53
N ALA A 108 -19.35 -16.14 -9.86
CA ALA A 108 -20.09 -17.36 -9.56
C ALA A 108 -20.63 -18.04 -10.83
N LEU A 109 -21.18 -17.26 -11.77
CA LEU A 109 -21.61 -17.75 -13.08
C LEU A 109 -20.44 -18.34 -13.86
N LEU A 110 -19.28 -17.67 -13.84
CA LEU A 110 -18.08 -18.15 -14.51
C LEU A 110 -17.59 -19.49 -13.93
N LYS A 111 -17.58 -19.63 -12.60
CA LYS A 111 -17.23 -20.90 -11.94
C LYS A 111 -18.18 -22.04 -12.35
N LYS A 112 -19.49 -21.77 -12.42
CA LYS A 112 -20.49 -22.75 -12.86
C LYS A 112 -20.29 -23.13 -14.33
N ALA A 113 -20.13 -22.15 -15.22
CA ALA A 113 -19.88 -22.38 -16.64
C ALA A 113 -18.59 -23.19 -16.87
N LYS A 114 -17.54 -22.91 -16.10
CA LYS A 114 -16.28 -23.66 -16.15
C LYS A 114 -16.46 -25.12 -15.73
N HIS A 115 -17.24 -25.38 -14.68
CA HIS A 115 -17.56 -26.73 -14.23
C HIS A 115 -18.37 -27.50 -15.27
N GLU A 116 -19.40 -26.88 -15.85
CA GLU A 116 -20.23 -27.47 -16.89
C GLU A 116 -19.41 -27.81 -18.15
N VAL A 117 -18.56 -26.90 -18.60
CA VAL A 117 -17.61 -27.15 -19.69
C VAL A 117 -16.64 -28.29 -19.35
N GLY A 118 -16.20 -28.41 -18.09
CA GLY A 118 -15.39 -29.52 -17.60
C GLY A 118 -16.11 -30.86 -17.72
N LEU A 119 -17.35 -30.94 -17.24
CA LEU A 119 -18.19 -32.15 -17.35
C LEU A 119 -18.44 -32.54 -18.80
N LEU A 120 -18.69 -31.58 -19.70
CA LEU A 120 -18.87 -31.84 -21.13
C LEU A 120 -17.60 -32.45 -21.76
N ARG A 121 -16.42 -32.04 -21.31
CA ARG A 121 -15.14 -32.61 -21.74
C ARG A 121 -14.93 -34.02 -21.20
N GLU A 122 -15.24 -34.26 -19.93
CA GLU A 122 -15.12 -35.56 -19.27
C GLU A 122 -16.02 -36.63 -19.92
N HIS A 123 -17.27 -36.26 -20.24
CA HIS A 123 -18.22 -37.15 -20.89
C HIS A 123 -17.99 -37.31 -22.40
N LYS A 124 -16.90 -36.76 -22.96
CA LYS A 124 -16.54 -36.80 -24.40
C LYS A 124 -17.71 -36.40 -25.32
N VAL A 125 -18.52 -35.44 -24.89
CA VAL A 125 -19.63 -34.94 -25.70
C VAL A 125 -19.05 -34.34 -26.98
N GLN A 126 -19.57 -34.74 -28.15
CA GLN A 126 -19.11 -34.20 -29.44
C GLN A 126 -19.23 -32.67 -29.43
N SER A 127 -18.13 -32.02 -29.81
CA SER A 127 -18.08 -30.56 -29.79
C SER A 127 -19.00 -29.99 -30.87
N ASN A 128 -20.12 -29.42 -30.44
CA ASN A 128 -21.05 -28.68 -31.29
C ASN A 128 -20.64 -27.20 -31.35
N ARG A 129 -21.05 -26.46 -32.39
CA ARG A 129 -20.86 -25.01 -32.56
C ARG A 129 -21.24 -24.22 -31.29
N TYR A 130 -22.28 -24.65 -30.58
CA TYR A 130 -22.68 -24.05 -29.29
C TYR A 130 -21.62 -24.23 -28.20
N THR A 131 -21.09 -25.45 -28.02
CA THR A 131 -20.04 -25.73 -27.02
C THR A 131 -18.76 -24.94 -27.27
N VAL A 132 -18.39 -24.74 -28.54
CA VAL A 132 -17.24 -23.91 -28.93
C VAL A 132 -17.49 -22.43 -28.60
N LYS A 133 -18.70 -21.93 -28.82
CA LYS A 133 -19.07 -20.55 -28.49
C LYS A 133 -19.00 -20.29 -26.99
N VAL A 134 -19.60 -21.17 -26.17
CA VAL A 134 -19.57 -21.06 -24.70
C VAL A 134 -18.14 -21.13 -24.16
N GLN A 135 -17.30 -22.03 -24.69
CA GLN A 135 -15.88 -22.08 -24.31
C GLN A 135 -15.13 -20.79 -24.65
N ARG A 136 -15.44 -20.16 -25.79
CA ARG A 136 -14.82 -18.90 -26.19
C ARG A 136 -15.26 -17.74 -25.31
N GLU A 137 -16.55 -17.64 -25.00
CA GLU A 137 -17.10 -16.64 -24.08
C GLU A 137 -16.47 -16.77 -22.69
N LEU A 138 -16.35 -18.01 -22.18
CA LEU A 138 -15.67 -18.29 -20.92
C LEU A 138 -14.21 -17.82 -20.92
N GLN A 139 -13.46 -18.08 -22.00
CA GLN A 139 -12.07 -17.62 -22.13
C GLN A 139 -11.95 -16.10 -22.15
N LEU A 140 -12.89 -15.41 -22.80
CA LEU A 140 -12.92 -13.95 -22.85
C LEU A 140 -13.20 -13.37 -21.46
N ASP A 141 -14.18 -13.91 -20.74
CA ASP A 141 -14.50 -13.46 -19.38
C ASP A 141 -13.34 -13.71 -18.40
N GLU A 142 -12.68 -14.87 -18.49
CA GLU A 142 -11.49 -15.16 -17.69
C GLU A 142 -10.34 -14.19 -18.01
N CYS A 143 -10.17 -13.83 -19.29
CA CYS A 143 -9.17 -12.86 -19.70
C CYS A 143 -9.47 -11.46 -19.15
N GLU A 144 -10.73 -11.04 -19.17
CA GLU A 144 -11.17 -9.75 -18.63
C GLU A 144 -10.92 -9.66 -17.12
N ILE A 145 -11.25 -10.72 -16.36
CA ILE A 145 -11.02 -10.75 -14.91
C ILE A 145 -9.52 -10.72 -14.58
N ARG A 146 -8.68 -11.45 -15.34
CA ARG A 146 -7.24 -11.39 -15.17
C ARG A 146 -6.69 -10.00 -15.46
N ALA A 147 -7.08 -9.39 -16.58
CA ALA A 147 -6.67 -8.04 -16.94
C ALA A 147 -7.06 -7.02 -15.87
N LEU A 148 -8.29 -7.11 -15.32
CA LEU A 148 -8.74 -6.25 -14.23
C LEU A 148 -7.87 -6.42 -12.96
N GLY A 149 -7.48 -7.67 -12.64
CA GLY A 149 -6.59 -7.96 -11.51
C GLY A 149 -5.17 -7.41 -11.70
N GLU A 150 -4.64 -7.47 -12.93
CA GLU A 150 -3.35 -6.88 -13.32
C GLU A 150 -3.39 -5.35 -13.25
N ASP A 151 -4.45 -4.73 -13.78
CA ASP A 151 -4.65 -3.28 -13.71
C ASP A 151 -4.75 -2.80 -12.26
N ARG A 152 -5.53 -3.49 -11.41
CA ARG A 152 -5.62 -3.21 -9.98
C ARG A 152 -4.23 -3.18 -9.33
N LYS A 153 -3.43 -4.22 -9.58
CA LYS A 153 -2.09 -4.36 -9.03
C LYS A 153 -1.16 -3.28 -9.53
N ARG A 154 -1.24 -2.93 -10.81
CA ARG A 154 -0.45 -1.87 -11.44
C ARG A 154 -0.75 -0.50 -10.84
N PHE A 155 -2.03 -0.14 -10.70
CA PHE A 155 -2.45 1.12 -10.08
C PHE A 155 -2.02 1.19 -8.62
N LEU A 156 -2.18 0.10 -7.86
CA LEU A 156 -1.70 0.02 -6.47
C LEU A 156 -0.18 0.27 -6.39
N CYS A 157 0.60 -0.41 -7.23
CA CYS A 157 2.05 -0.27 -7.19
C CYS A 157 2.48 1.16 -7.53
N LYS A 158 1.84 1.77 -8.52
CA LYS A 158 2.08 3.17 -8.88
C LYS A 158 1.67 4.13 -7.77
N ALA A 159 0.53 3.91 -7.10
CA ALA A 159 0.13 4.74 -5.97
C ALA A 159 1.18 4.71 -4.86
N VAL A 160 1.59 3.51 -4.44
CA VAL A 160 2.58 3.30 -3.37
C VAL A 160 3.94 3.92 -3.72
N GLU A 161 4.45 3.65 -4.93
CA GLU A 161 5.72 4.21 -5.42
C GLU A 161 5.72 5.75 -5.34
N ASN A 162 4.66 6.39 -5.84
CA ASN A 162 4.61 7.85 -5.91
C ASN A 162 4.32 8.50 -4.54
N TYR A 163 3.57 7.84 -3.65
CA TYR A 163 3.42 8.31 -2.26
C TYR A 163 4.75 8.27 -1.50
N ILE A 164 5.55 7.21 -1.69
CA ILE A 164 6.89 7.11 -1.12
C ILE A 164 7.77 8.25 -1.64
N MET A 165 7.80 8.50 -2.95
CA MET A 165 8.61 9.58 -3.53
C MET A 165 8.18 10.97 -3.02
N CYS A 166 6.89 11.18 -2.80
CA CYS A 166 6.36 12.40 -2.19
C CYS A 166 6.88 12.58 -0.75
N LEU A 167 6.83 11.52 0.07
CA LEU A 167 7.31 11.55 1.46
C LEU A 167 8.83 11.73 1.58
N LEU A 168 9.60 11.37 0.55
CA LEU A 168 11.04 11.61 0.49
C LEU A 168 11.39 13.04 0.06
N SER A 169 10.52 13.71 -0.68
CA SER A 169 10.83 14.98 -1.35
C SER A 169 10.51 16.24 -0.51
N GLY A 170 9.81 16.11 0.62
CA GLY A 170 9.49 17.26 1.49
C GLY A 170 8.59 16.93 2.68
N GLU A 171 8.22 17.96 3.44
CA GLU A 171 7.40 17.88 4.67
C GLU A 171 5.95 18.36 4.49
N GLU A 172 5.64 19.07 3.39
CA GLU A 172 4.31 19.67 3.12
C GLU A 172 3.17 18.63 3.08
N HIS A 173 3.54 17.37 2.86
CA HIS A 173 2.62 16.28 2.52
C HIS A 173 2.79 15.07 3.47
N ASP A 174 3.29 15.29 4.68
CA ASP A 174 3.53 14.22 5.66
C ASP A 174 2.26 13.46 6.07
N MET A 175 1.09 14.11 6.02
CA MET A 175 -0.20 13.45 6.28
C MET A 175 -0.54 12.33 5.28
N TRP A 176 0.12 12.28 4.12
CA TRP A 176 -0.08 11.17 3.19
C TRP A 176 0.55 9.86 3.67
N ILE A 177 1.33 9.88 4.76
CA ILE A 177 1.82 8.67 5.43
C ILE A 177 0.67 7.77 5.90
N PHE A 178 -0.44 8.37 6.35
CA PHE A 178 -1.65 7.63 6.75
C PHE A 178 -2.21 6.84 5.58
N ARG A 179 -2.27 7.46 4.39
CA ARG A 179 -2.79 6.80 3.20
C ARG A 179 -1.86 5.70 2.71
N LEU A 180 -0.55 5.96 2.68
CA LEU A 180 0.46 4.96 2.33
C LEU A 180 0.37 3.74 3.24
N CYS A 181 0.27 3.94 4.55
CA CYS A 181 0.15 2.84 5.50
C CYS A 181 -1.19 2.11 5.37
N SER A 182 -2.30 2.81 5.12
CA SER A 182 -3.59 2.15 4.84
C SER A 182 -3.48 1.19 3.65
N LEU A 183 -2.95 1.67 2.52
CA LEU A 183 -2.76 0.86 1.32
C LEU A 183 -1.83 -0.33 1.55
N TRP A 184 -0.74 -0.12 2.29
CA TRP A 184 0.21 -1.19 2.61
C TRP A 184 -0.41 -2.25 3.54
N LEU A 185 -1.07 -1.84 4.62
CA LEU A 185 -1.69 -2.76 5.59
C LEU A 185 -2.87 -3.54 4.99
N GLU A 186 -3.67 -2.91 4.12
CA GLU A 186 -4.75 -3.57 3.37
C GLU A 186 -4.21 -4.63 2.39
N ASN A 187 -3.02 -4.39 1.83
CA ASN A 187 -2.40 -5.24 0.82
C ASN A 187 -1.17 -6.01 1.34
N ALA A 188 -1.15 -6.33 2.63
CA ALA A 188 -0.04 -7.02 3.29
C ALA A 188 0.37 -8.36 2.63
N GLY A 189 -0.56 -9.01 1.91
CA GLY A 189 -0.31 -10.25 1.17
C GLY A 189 0.42 -10.09 -0.17
N LEU A 190 0.60 -8.86 -0.67
CA LEU A 190 1.27 -8.62 -1.96
C LEU A 190 2.77 -8.39 -1.77
N SER A 191 3.57 -9.36 -2.22
CA SER A 191 5.04 -9.33 -2.13
C SER A 191 5.67 -8.12 -2.81
N GLU A 192 5.11 -7.64 -3.92
CA GLU A 192 5.64 -6.47 -4.64
C GLU A 192 5.52 -5.17 -3.83
N VAL A 193 4.38 -4.97 -3.16
CA VAL A 193 4.19 -3.80 -2.29
C VAL A 193 5.15 -3.87 -1.11
N ASN A 194 5.28 -5.05 -0.50
CA ASN A 194 6.23 -5.29 0.57
C ASN A 194 7.67 -5.00 0.14
N ALA A 195 8.09 -5.46 -1.04
CA ALA A 195 9.44 -5.20 -1.57
C ALA A 195 9.71 -3.70 -1.77
N MET A 196 8.73 -2.94 -2.30
CA MET A 196 8.86 -1.49 -2.46
C MET A 196 9.01 -0.78 -1.11
N ILE A 197 8.16 -1.14 -0.12
CA ILE A 197 8.24 -0.57 1.23
C ILE A 197 9.57 -0.94 1.88
N GLN A 198 10.03 -2.20 1.78
CA GLN A 198 11.29 -2.62 2.38
C GLN A 198 12.48 -1.79 1.86
N LYS A 199 12.53 -1.55 0.56
CA LYS A 199 13.60 -0.79 -0.09
C LYS A 199 13.58 0.69 0.31
N GLU A 200 12.41 1.31 0.29
CA GLU A 200 12.32 2.78 0.40
C GLU A 200 11.97 3.27 1.81
N ALA A 201 11.33 2.45 2.67
CA ALA A 201 11.07 2.81 4.07
C ALA A 201 12.38 3.16 4.78
N GLN A 202 13.47 2.47 4.41
CA GLN A 202 14.88 2.87 4.47
C GLN A 202 15.15 4.36 4.68
N ARG A 203 14.67 5.08 3.69
CA ARG A 203 15.03 6.47 3.37
C ARG A 203 14.01 7.44 3.92
N ILE A 204 12.79 6.99 4.19
CA ILE A 204 11.74 7.81 4.79
C ILE A 204 12.12 8.11 6.24
N PRO A 205 12.12 9.39 6.65
CA PRO A 205 12.39 9.76 8.03
C PRO A 205 11.44 9.06 9.01
N SER A 206 12.01 8.49 10.08
CA SER A 206 11.30 7.70 11.09
C SER A 206 10.19 8.48 11.81
N TYR A 207 10.37 9.79 12.01
CA TYR A 207 9.41 10.63 12.73
C TYR A 207 8.04 10.70 12.06
N LYS A 208 7.98 10.54 10.72
CA LYS A 208 6.73 10.58 9.96
C LYS A 208 5.78 9.42 10.31
N PHE A 209 6.32 8.31 10.83
CA PHE A 209 5.54 7.15 11.24
C PHE A 209 5.00 7.25 12.68
N LEU A 210 5.46 8.21 13.48
CA LEU A 210 5.07 8.32 14.90
C LEU A 210 3.55 8.43 15.12
N PRO A 211 2.79 9.22 14.34
CA PRO A 211 1.33 9.30 14.51
C PRO A 211 0.61 7.95 14.29
N LEU A 212 1.23 7.05 13.53
CA LEU A 212 0.69 5.73 13.19
C LEU A 212 1.19 4.61 14.11
N MET A 213 2.02 4.93 15.10
CA MET A 213 2.73 3.93 15.88
C MET A 213 1.79 2.93 16.57
N TYR A 214 0.67 3.40 17.13
CA TYR A 214 -0.34 2.51 17.72
C TYR A 214 -0.98 1.55 16.69
N GLN A 215 -1.26 2.05 15.48
CA GLN A 215 -1.87 1.25 14.41
C GLN A 215 -0.89 0.21 13.86
N LEU A 216 0.39 0.59 13.69
CA LEU A 216 1.46 -0.31 13.28
C LEU A 216 1.71 -1.37 14.36
N ALA A 217 1.78 -0.98 15.63
CA ALA A 217 2.00 -1.88 16.75
C ALA A 217 0.88 -2.92 16.90
N ALA A 218 -0.37 -2.53 16.65
CA ALA A 218 -1.53 -3.44 16.65
C ALA A 218 -1.48 -4.51 15.54
N ARG A 219 -0.67 -4.29 14.49
CA ARG A 219 -0.48 -5.19 13.35
C ARG A 219 0.84 -5.98 13.40
N MET A 220 1.62 -5.85 14.48
CA MET A 220 2.80 -6.68 14.69
C MET A 220 2.44 -8.16 14.82
N GLY A 221 3.39 -9.02 14.50
CA GLY A 221 3.27 -10.46 14.65
C GLY A 221 4.49 -11.17 14.08
N THR A 222 4.46 -12.50 14.04
CA THR A 222 5.55 -13.33 13.51
C THR A 222 5.08 -14.29 12.41
N ARG A 223 3.75 -14.44 12.23
CA ARG A 223 3.16 -15.49 11.38
C ARG A 223 3.24 -15.26 9.86
N MET A 224 3.14 -14.02 9.40
CA MET A 224 3.20 -13.68 7.97
C MET A 224 4.63 -13.36 7.54
N SER A 225 5.30 -14.36 6.95
CA SER A 225 6.64 -14.21 6.38
C SER A 225 6.67 -13.10 5.31
N GLY A 226 7.65 -12.19 5.39
CA GLY A 226 7.78 -11.03 4.51
C GLY A 226 7.17 -9.76 5.08
N PHE A 227 5.84 -9.68 5.23
CA PHE A 227 5.18 -8.47 5.73
C PHE A 227 5.57 -8.13 7.18
N HIS A 228 5.45 -9.10 8.10
CA HIS A 228 5.77 -8.86 9.50
C HIS A 228 7.26 -8.59 9.72
N GLU A 229 8.13 -9.18 8.91
CA GLU A 229 9.56 -8.89 8.96
C GLU A 229 9.84 -7.42 8.65
N ILE A 230 9.25 -6.90 7.58
CA ILE A 230 9.39 -5.48 7.19
C ILE A 230 8.77 -4.57 8.26
N LEU A 231 7.58 -4.90 8.75
CA LEU A 231 6.90 -4.13 9.79
C LEU A 231 7.69 -4.09 11.11
N ASN A 232 8.16 -5.24 11.59
CA ASN A 232 8.92 -5.34 12.83
C ASN A 232 10.27 -4.62 12.71
N ASN A 233 10.93 -4.70 11.54
CA ASN A 233 12.17 -3.95 11.27
C ASN A 233 11.92 -2.43 11.24
N LEU A 234 10.82 -1.99 10.63
CA LEU A 234 10.41 -0.58 10.63
C LEU A 234 10.15 -0.08 12.06
N ILE A 235 9.37 -0.83 12.84
CA ILE A 235 9.06 -0.48 14.23
C ILE A 235 10.32 -0.47 15.10
N ALA A 236 11.21 -1.45 14.93
CA ALA A 236 12.48 -1.48 15.65
C ALA A 236 13.32 -0.23 15.35
N ARG A 237 13.39 0.21 14.08
CA ARG A 237 14.07 1.45 13.70
C ARG A 237 13.43 2.67 14.38
N ILE A 238 12.11 2.85 14.25
CA ILE A 238 11.40 3.98 14.87
C ILE A 238 11.61 3.96 16.40
N SER A 239 11.68 2.78 17.01
CA SER A 239 11.91 2.62 18.45
C SER A 239 13.33 3.01 18.89
N LEU A 240 14.32 2.79 18.03
CA LEU A 240 15.69 3.25 18.26
C LEU A 240 15.82 4.77 18.06
N ASP A 241 15.15 5.33 17.06
CA ASP A 241 15.25 6.75 16.73
C ASP A 241 14.44 7.62 17.70
N HIS A 242 13.26 7.15 18.12
CA HIS A 242 12.30 7.89 18.96
C HIS A 242 11.79 7.07 20.16
N PRO A 243 12.68 6.66 21.08
CA PRO A 243 12.35 5.75 22.17
C PRO A 243 11.28 6.30 23.11
N HIS A 244 11.30 7.61 23.43
CA HIS A 244 10.31 8.23 24.32
C HIS A 244 8.88 8.19 23.77
N HIS A 245 8.70 8.07 22.45
CA HIS A 245 7.37 8.02 21.82
C HIS A 245 6.84 6.60 21.60
N THR A 246 7.74 5.61 21.59
CA THR A 246 7.47 4.27 21.04
C THR A 246 7.65 3.17 22.08
N LEU A 247 8.64 3.31 22.97
CA LEU A 247 9.03 2.26 23.90
C LEU A 247 7.91 1.93 24.88
N PHE A 248 7.14 2.92 25.36
CA PHE A 248 5.99 2.68 26.22
C PHE A 248 4.91 1.83 25.54
N ILE A 249 4.72 2.01 24.23
CA ILE A 249 3.75 1.24 23.43
C ILE A 249 4.25 -0.22 23.32
N ILE A 250 5.52 -0.41 22.96
CA ILE A 250 6.10 -1.76 22.80
C ILE A 250 6.19 -2.49 24.14
N LEU A 251 6.57 -1.81 25.22
CA LEU A 251 6.59 -2.36 26.57
C LEU A 251 5.19 -2.77 27.03
N ALA A 252 4.17 -1.94 26.80
CA ALA A 252 2.79 -2.29 27.13
C ALA A 252 2.37 -3.57 26.39
N LEU A 253 2.70 -3.69 25.10
CA LEU A 253 2.39 -4.87 24.31
C LEU A 253 3.15 -6.11 24.80
N ALA A 254 4.47 -6.04 25.01
CA ALA A 254 5.26 -7.17 25.48
C ALA A 254 4.84 -7.69 26.87
N ASN A 255 4.22 -6.83 27.68
CA ASN A 255 3.77 -7.15 29.02
C ASN A 255 2.24 -7.32 29.14
N ALA A 256 1.51 -7.41 28.02
CA ALA A 256 0.05 -7.39 28.02
C ALA A 256 -0.60 -8.54 28.81
N ASN A 257 0.07 -9.69 28.93
CA ASN A 257 -0.40 -10.85 29.70
C ASN A 257 -0.05 -10.80 31.20
N LYS A 258 0.72 -9.81 31.67
CA LYS A 258 1.16 -9.76 33.07
C LYS A 258 0.01 -9.48 34.04
N ASP A 259 -1.03 -8.78 33.62
CA ASP A 259 -2.20 -8.52 34.47
C ASP A 259 -2.90 -9.82 34.89
N GLU A 260 -3.03 -10.79 33.98
CA GLU A 260 -3.57 -12.11 34.30
C GLU A 260 -2.66 -12.93 35.23
N LEU A 261 -1.34 -12.68 35.21
CA LEU A 261 -0.40 -13.35 36.12
C LEU A 261 -0.45 -12.76 37.52
N LEU A 262 -0.64 -11.44 37.64
CA LEU A 262 -0.67 -10.72 38.91
C LEU A 262 -2.03 -10.81 39.62
N THR A 263 -3.12 -10.96 38.86
CA THR A 263 -4.48 -11.10 39.40
C THR A 263 -4.86 -12.54 39.75
N LYS A 264 -4.05 -13.54 39.36
CA LYS A 264 -4.20 -14.91 39.86
C LYS A 264 -3.93 -14.90 41.37
N PRO A 265 -4.90 -15.26 42.22
CA PRO A 265 -4.64 -15.36 43.64
C PRO A 265 -3.54 -16.40 43.84
N GLU A 266 -2.45 -16.02 44.51
CA GLU A 266 -1.54 -16.99 45.12
C GLU A 266 -2.42 -17.98 45.88
N VAL A 267 -2.26 -19.27 45.62
CA VAL A 267 -3.09 -20.34 46.18
C VAL A 267 -2.83 -20.43 47.69
N THR A 268 -3.32 -19.46 48.45
CA THR A 268 -3.63 -19.62 49.86
C THR A 268 -5.00 -20.27 49.89
N ARG A 269 -4.99 -21.59 50.08
CA ARG A 269 -6.11 -22.48 50.38
C ARG A 269 -7.30 -21.76 51.05
N ARG A 270 -8.22 -21.21 50.26
CA ARG A 270 -9.58 -20.89 50.73
C ARG A 270 -10.58 -21.25 49.65
N SER A 271 -11.29 -22.33 49.95
CA SER A 271 -12.48 -22.81 49.28
C SER A 271 -13.47 -21.67 49.04
N GLY A 272 -13.59 -21.23 47.79
CA GLY A 272 -14.59 -20.27 47.34
C GLY A 272 -14.79 -20.46 45.84
N LEU A 273 -15.89 -21.13 45.48
CA LEU A 273 -16.34 -21.33 44.10
C LEU A 273 -16.64 -19.97 43.45
N ILE A 274 -15.66 -19.39 42.78
CA ILE A 274 -15.88 -18.38 41.75
C ILE A 274 -15.37 -19.00 40.44
N LYS A 275 -16.31 -19.40 39.57
CA LYS A 275 -16.03 -19.80 38.19
C LYS A 275 -15.64 -18.56 37.38
N ASN A 276 -14.40 -18.09 37.54
CA ASN A 276 -13.79 -17.22 36.55
C ASN A 276 -13.19 -18.13 35.48
N VAL A 277 -13.84 -18.22 34.32
CA VAL A 277 -13.26 -18.83 33.12
C VAL A 277 -11.94 -18.08 32.85
N PRO A 278 -10.78 -18.77 32.79
CA PRO A 278 -9.54 -18.12 32.38
C PRO A 278 -9.77 -17.50 31.02
N LYS A 279 -9.55 -16.19 30.87
CA LYS A 279 -9.48 -15.56 29.56
C LYS A 279 -8.25 -16.18 28.89
N GLU A 280 -8.45 -17.12 27.97
CA GLU A 280 -7.32 -17.64 27.20
C GLU A 280 -6.81 -16.49 26.32
N THR A 281 -5.55 -16.11 26.52
CA THR A 281 -4.87 -15.11 25.70
C THR A 281 -4.95 -15.55 24.24
N SER A 282 -5.48 -14.68 23.38
CA SER A 282 -5.73 -15.09 22.00
C SER A 282 -4.41 -15.45 21.32
N PRO A 283 -4.38 -16.45 20.41
CA PRO A 283 -3.16 -16.82 19.71
C PRO A 283 -2.51 -15.64 18.94
N LEU A 284 -3.32 -14.66 18.52
CA LEU A 284 -2.87 -13.43 17.87
C LEU A 284 -2.20 -12.47 18.85
N ASP A 285 -2.69 -12.39 20.09
CA ASP A 285 -2.08 -11.56 21.13
C ASP A 285 -0.76 -12.17 21.60
N MET A 286 -0.68 -13.50 21.69
CA MET A 286 0.60 -14.20 21.94
C MET A 286 1.64 -13.88 20.86
N ASP A 287 1.24 -13.91 19.59
CA ASP A 287 2.11 -13.58 18.45
C ASP A 287 2.63 -12.13 18.51
N ARG A 288 1.75 -11.19 18.86
CA ARG A 288 2.11 -9.78 19.06
C ARG A 288 3.08 -9.59 20.22
N MET A 289 2.85 -10.27 21.34
CA MET A 289 3.71 -10.22 22.52
C MET A 289 5.12 -10.74 22.20
N GLU A 290 5.22 -11.82 21.44
CA GLU A 290 6.49 -12.38 20.99
C GLU A 290 7.25 -11.40 20.07
N ALA A 291 6.55 -10.81 19.09
CA ALA A 291 7.12 -9.79 18.22
C ALA A 291 7.61 -8.55 19.02
N ALA A 292 6.81 -8.06 19.96
CA ALA A 292 7.17 -6.95 20.83
C ALA A 292 8.40 -7.26 21.70
N SER A 293 8.47 -8.48 22.25
CA SER A 293 9.60 -8.95 23.04
C SER A 293 10.89 -9.04 22.22
N SER A 294 10.79 -9.49 20.96
CA SER A 294 11.91 -9.50 20.01
C SER A 294 12.44 -8.09 19.75
N ILE A 295 11.54 -7.11 19.53
CA ILE A 295 11.91 -5.71 19.33
C ILE A 295 12.60 -5.12 20.58
N ILE A 296 12.08 -5.40 21.78
CA ILE A 296 12.71 -4.97 23.04
C ILE A 296 14.13 -5.54 23.15
N ASN A 297 14.32 -6.82 22.80
CA ASN A 297 15.64 -7.43 22.81
C ASN A 297 16.58 -6.70 21.83
N ILE A 298 16.14 -6.35 20.62
CA ILE A 298 16.94 -5.57 19.67
C ILE A 298 17.34 -4.21 20.26
N VAL A 299 16.38 -3.50 20.87
CA VAL A 299 16.64 -2.19 21.50
C VAL A 299 17.63 -2.33 22.67
N LYS A 300 17.47 -3.35 23.51
CA LYS A 300 18.36 -3.64 24.64
C LYS A 300 19.81 -3.91 24.21
N HIS A 301 20.01 -4.60 23.09
CA HIS A 301 21.35 -4.86 22.57
C HIS A 301 22.02 -3.61 21.99
N LYS A 302 21.25 -2.72 21.33
CA LYS A 302 21.80 -1.51 20.71
C LYS A 302 21.91 -0.31 21.65
N ARG A 303 21.02 -0.19 22.64
CA ARG A 303 20.97 0.89 23.62
C ARG A 303 20.65 0.34 25.02
N PRO A 304 21.63 -0.26 25.71
CA PRO A 304 21.42 -0.94 26.99
C PRO A 304 20.93 0.00 28.10
N ASP A 305 21.27 1.29 28.03
CA ASP A 305 20.91 2.28 29.04
C ASP A 305 19.41 2.64 29.04
N MET A 306 18.68 2.29 27.96
CA MET A 306 17.28 2.68 27.78
C MET A 306 16.27 1.64 28.27
N VAL A 307 16.69 0.38 28.42
CA VAL A 307 15.83 -0.73 28.84
C VAL A 307 16.50 -1.45 30.00
N VAL A 308 16.02 -1.20 31.21
CA VAL A 308 16.53 -1.82 32.43
C VAL A 308 16.30 -3.34 32.37
N LYS A 309 17.25 -4.12 32.91
CA LYS A 309 17.05 -5.54 33.22
C LYS A 309 15.89 -5.66 34.21
N VAL A 310 14.67 -5.89 33.70
CA VAL A 310 13.56 -6.42 34.50
C VAL A 310 13.82 -7.90 34.73
#